data_AF-A0A1J4W5H0-F1
#
_entry.id   AF-A0A1J4W5H0-F1
#
_cell.length_a   1.000
_cell.length_b   1.000
_cell.length_c   1.000
_cell.angle_alpha   90.00
_cell.angle_beta   90.00
_cell.angle_gamma   90.00
#
_symmetry.space_group_name_H-M   'P 1'
#
loop_
_entity.id
_entity.type
_entity.pdbx_description
1 polymer ?
#
loop_
_entity_poly.entity_id
_entity_poly.type
_entity_poly.pdbx_seq_one_letter_code
_entity_poly.pdbx_strand_id
1 'polypeptide(L)'
;MTEGLIQNQFMQIKVTLIASDLRRIYRAINKVNNCVKRESRDLPFRCAVDFRNLIILNINSQKHMGQYAPYNERYADWKKKTTGGSNFWILFGHLVNNLSVFPVGSKNAWMSGIPLGVKDQGGTSMFGGKGRSMLISVYGRWMEFGRRGQPARALFAPTTEEYAQGGWKNRNEESTFFIRKSWS
;
A
#
# COMPACT_ATOMS: atom_id res chain seq x y z
N MET A 1 -32.68 75.75 -3.69
CA MET A 1 -33.09 74.60 -2.86
C MET A 1 -34.44 74.16 -3.38
N THR A 2 -34.60 73.04 -4.07
CA THR A 2 -34.16 71.69 -3.69
C THR A 2 -33.75 70.86 -4.90
N GLU A 3 -32.71 70.09 -4.67
CA GLU A 3 -32.10 69.09 -5.53
C GLU A 3 -33.04 67.92 -5.85
N GLY A 4 -32.73 67.26 -6.97
CA GLY A 4 -32.63 65.81 -6.96
C GLY A 4 -33.78 65.07 -7.64
N LEU A 5 -33.48 64.52 -8.82
CA LEU A 5 -33.81 63.14 -9.17
C LEU A 5 -33.02 62.77 -10.43
N ILE A 6 -31.75 62.41 -10.22
CA ILE A 6 -31.01 61.62 -11.20
C ILE A 6 -31.63 60.22 -11.13
N GLN A 7 -32.51 59.91 -12.06
CA GLN A 7 -33.01 58.55 -12.27
C GLN A 7 -31.85 57.71 -12.83
N ASN A 8 -31.09 57.07 -11.93
CA ASN A 8 -30.23 55.96 -12.31
C ASN A 8 -31.12 54.81 -12.76
N GLN A 9 -31.34 54.69 -14.08
CA GLN A 9 -31.77 53.45 -14.71
C GLN A 9 -30.67 52.41 -14.47
N PHE A 10 -30.74 51.71 -13.34
CA PHE A 10 -29.94 50.51 -13.14
C PHE A 10 -30.30 49.52 -14.24
N MET A 11 -29.39 49.35 -15.19
CA MET A 11 -29.49 48.39 -16.28
C MET A 11 -29.65 46.99 -15.68
N GLN A 12 -30.86 46.44 -15.70
CA GLN A 12 -31.10 45.08 -15.23
C GLN A 12 -30.52 44.09 -16.25
N ILE A 13 -29.35 43.53 -15.94
CA ILE A 13 -28.76 42.43 -16.72
C ILE A 13 -29.56 41.17 -16.42
N LYS A 14 -30.34 40.71 -17.40
CA LYS A 14 -31.08 39.44 -17.32
C LYS A 14 -30.21 38.31 -17.86
N VAL A 15 -29.54 37.59 -16.98
CA VAL A 15 -28.80 36.37 -17.33
C VAL A 15 -29.80 35.23 -17.51
N THR A 16 -29.92 34.70 -18.73
CA THR A 16 -30.81 33.57 -19.03
C THR A 16 -29.97 32.30 -19.12
N LEU A 17 -30.12 31.39 -18.16
CA LEU A 17 -29.43 30.10 -18.19
C LEU A 17 -30.12 29.17 -19.19
N ILE A 18 -29.37 28.66 -20.16
CA ILE A 18 -29.89 27.72 -21.16
C ILE A 18 -30.04 26.35 -20.49
N ALA A 19 -31.26 25.82 -20.45
CA ALA A 19 -31.56 24.56 -19.76
C ALA A 19 -30.82 23.33 -20.34
N SER A 20 -30.43 23.36 -21.63
CA SER A 20 -29.57 22.32 -22.22
C SER A 20 -28.15 22.37 -21.66
N ASP A 21 -27.60 23.56 -21.46
CA ASP A 21 -26.24 23.76 -20.97
C ASP A 21 -26.14 23.36 -19.50
N LEU A 22 -27.14 23.74 -18.69
CA LEU A 22 -27.27 23.26 -17.32
C LEU A 22 -27.31 21.73 -17.27
N ARG A 23 -28.13 21.07 -18.10
CA ARG A 23 -28.17 19.60 -18.18
C ARG A 23 -26.82 19.01 -18.59
N ARG A 24 -26.09 19.63 -19.51
CA ARG A 24 -24.76 19.19 -19.95
C ARG A 24 -23.73 19.30 -18.81
N ILE A 25 -23.75 20.41 -18.08
CA ILE A 25 -22.91 20.66 -16.92
C ILE A 25 -23.20 19.63 -15.81
N TYR A 26 -24.47 19.42 -15.45
CA TYR A 26 -24.84 18.42 -14.44
C TYR A 26 -24.40 17.01 -14.83
N ARG A 27 -24.52 16.63 -16.11
CA ARG A 27 -24.01 15.34 -16.59
C ARG A 27 -22.50 15.23 -16.43
N ALA A 28 -21.73 16.27 -16.76
CA ALA A 28 -20.29 16.29 -16.59
C ALA A 28 -19.89 16.17 -15.11
N ILE A 29 -20.54 16.94 -14.23
CA ILE A 29 -20.35 16.85 -12.78
C ILE A 29 -20.64 15.43 -12.27
N ASN A 30 -21.75 14.83 -12.70
CA ASN A 30 -22.10 13.47 -12.29
C ASN A 30 -21.10 12.42 -12.76
N LYS A 31 -20.55 12.55 -13.98
CA LYS A 31 -19.48 11.68 -14.48
C LYS A 31 -18.24 11.76 -13.58
N VAL A 32 -17.78 12.97 -13.28
CA VAL A 32 -16.62 13.18 -12.39
C VAL A 32 -16.90 12.62 -11.00
N ASN A 33 -18.06 12.92 -10.40
CA ASN A 33 -18.44 12.40 -9.09
C ASN A 33 -18.44 10.86 -9.05
N ASN A 34 -18.93 10.21 -10.10
CA ASN A 34 -18.93 8.76 -10.21
C ASN A 34 -17.50 8.21 -10.34
N CYS A 35 -16.64 8.88 -11.11
CA CYS A 35 -15.23 8.52 -11.23
C CYS A 35 -14.52 8.64 -9.87
N VAL A 36 -14.66 9.78 -9.16
CA VAL A 36 -14.07 9.98 -7.83
C VAL A 36 -14.54 8.91 -6.85
N LYS A 37 -15.84 8.59 -6.83
CA LYS A 37 -16.37 7.52 -5.97
C LYS A 37 -15.73 6.16 -6.28
N ARG A 38 -15.52 5.83 -7.56
CA ARG A 38 -14.85 4.60 -7.97
C ARG A 38 -13.38 4.61 -7.57
N GLU A 39 -12.63 5.66 -7.93
CA GLU A 39 -11.20 5.77 -7.58
C GLU A 39 -10.98 5.72 -6.06
N SER A 40 -11.87 6.34 -5.27
CA SER A 40 -11.80 6.29 -3.80
C SER A 40 -11.91 4.89 -3.20
N ARG A 41 -12.45 3.92 -3.96
CA ARG A 41 -12.55 2.50 -3.58
C ARG A 41 -11.38 1.69 -4.13
N ASP A 42 -11.01 1.95 -5.38
CA ASP A 42 -10.10 1.09 -6.14
C ASP A 42 -8.63 1.47 -5.94
N LEU A 43 -8.31 2.75 -5.75
CA LEU A 43 -6.94 3.23 -5.57
C LEU A 43 -6.26 2.59 -4.33
N PRO A 44 -6.87 2.59 -3.13
CA PRO A 44 -6.23 1.97 -1.97
C PRO A 44 -5.94 0.48 -2.16
N PHE A 45 -6.85 -0.25 -2.82
CA PHE A 45 -6.65 -1.66 -3.17
C PHE A 45 -5.47 -1.85 -4.12
N ARG A 46 -5.42 -1.10 -5.23
CA ARG A 46 -4.30 -1.15 -6.18
C ARG A 46 -2.97 -0.84 -5.51
N CYS A 47 -2.93 0.16 -4.63
CA CYS A 47 -1.72 0.49 -3.88
C CYS A 47 -1.26 -0.67 -2.99
N ALA A 48 -2.19 -1.33 -2.29
CA ALA A 48 -1.88 -2.49 -1.47
C ALA A 48 -1.36 -3.66 -2.32
N VAL A 49 -1.96 -3.93 -3.48
CA VAL A 49 -1.52 -4.98 -4.42
C VAL A 49 -0.10 -4.73 -4.91
N ASP A 50 0.20 -3.53 -5.37
CA ASP A 50 1.55 -3.21 -5.85
C ASP A 50 2.58 -3.31 -4.72
N PHE A 51 2.23 -2.82 -3.53
CA PHE A 51 3.12 -2.91 -2.38
C PHE A 51 3.40 -4.36 -1.99
N ARG A 52 2.38 -5.24 -2.00
CA ARG A 52 2.56 -6.69 -1.81
C ARG A 52 3.53 -7.26 -2.83
N ASN A 53 3.34 -6.94 -4.11
CA ASN A 53 4.18 -7.47 -5.18
C ASN A 53 5.62 -6.98 -5.04
N LEU A 54 5.82 -5.72 -4.63
CA LEU A 54 7.14 -5.18 -4.35
C LEU A 54 7.82 -5.87 -3.17
N ILE A 55 7.10 -6.13 -2.08
CA ILE A 55 7.65 -6.91 -0.95
C ILE A 55 8.08 -8.30 -1.42
N ILE A 56 7.23 -9.01 -2.18
CA ILE A 56 7.55 -10.34 -2.71
C ILE A 56 8.78 -10.28 -3.62
N LEU A 57 8.88 -9.26 -4.48
CA LEU A 57 10.05 -9.04 -5.34
C LEU A 57 11.32 -8.79 -4.52
N ASN A 58 11.27 -7.88 -3.55
CA ASN A 58 12.41 -7.52 -2.70
C ASN A 58 12.87 -8.71 -1.84
N ILE A 59 11.93 -9.56 -1.41
CA ILE A 59 12.24 -10.88 -0.85
C ILE A 59 12.96 -11.70 -1.91
N ASN A 60 12.31 -12.09 -3.01
CA ASN A 60 12.88 -13.04 -3.98
C ASN A 60 14.23 -12.62 -4.58
N SER A 61 14.46 -11.31 -4.74
CA SER A 61 15.70 -10.75 -5.29
C SER A 61 16.82 -10.51 -4.27
N GLN A 62 16.55 -10.68 -2.97
CA GLN A 62 17.52 -10.38 -1.90
C GLN A 62 18.03 -8.94 -1.90
N LYS A 63 17.20 -7.98 -2.31
CA LYS A 63 17.62 -6.61 -2.60
C LYS A 63 18.49 -5.95 -1.52
N HIS A 64 18.20 -6.21 -0.24
CA HIS A 64 18.89 -5.61 0.91
C HIS A 64 19.92 -6.55 1.58
N MET A 65 20.19 -7.73 1.02
CA MET A 65 21.01 -8.74 1.69
C MET A 65 22.46 -8.28 1.92
N GLY A 66 23.02 -7.46 1.02
CA GLY A 66 24.37 -6.92 1.18
C GLY A 66 24.53 -5.97 2.38
N GLN A 67 23.42 -5.44 2.93
CA GLN A 67 23.43 -4.55 4.10
C GLN A 67 23.31 -5.31 5.42
N TYR A 68 22.95 -6.59 5.37
CA TYR A 68 22.71 -7.36 6.58
C TYR A 68 24.00 -7.98 7.10
N ALA A 69 24.17 -7.95 8.42
CA ALA A 69 25.24 -8.69 9.08
C ALA A 69 25.26 -10.16 8.64
N PRO A 70 26.42 -10.83 8.60
CA PRO A 70 26.47 -12.26 8.33
C PRO A 70 25.70 -13.07 9.39
N TYR A 71 25.30 -14.29 9.05
CA TYR A 71 24.75 -15.21 10.05
C TYR A 71 25.86 -15.67 10.99
N ASN A 72 25.52 -15.97 12.25
CA ASN A 72 26.44 -16.75 13.07
C ASN A 72 26.57 -18.17 12.50
N GLU A 73 27.73 -18.81 12.74
CA GLU A 73 28.07 -20.12 12.18
C GLU A 73 27.00 -21.18 12.50
N ARG A 74 26.57 -21.24 13.76
CA ARG A 74 25.55 -22.18 14.22
C ARG A 74 24.23 -22.07 13.44
N TYR A 75 23.77 -20.85 13.17
CA TYR A 75 22.55 -20.60 12.41
C TYR A 75 22.77 -20.90 10.92
N ALA A 76 23.93 -20.54 10.37
CA ALA A 76 24.29 -20.87 8.99
C ALA A 76 24.29 -22.39 8.76
N ASP A 77 24.86 -23.17 9.69
CA ASP A 77 24.89 -24.63 9.64
C ASP A 77 23.51 -25.26 9.79
N TRP A 78 22.73 -24.82 10.78
CA TRP A 78 21.36 -25.28 10.95
C TRP A 78 20.53 -25.02 9.69
N LYS A 79 20.65 -23.83 9.12
CA LYS A 79 19.96 -23.41 7.92
C LYS A 79 20.38 -24.27 6.72
N LYS A 80 21.67 -24.43 6.49
CA LYS A 80 22.20 -25.29 5.41
C LYS A 80 21.68 -26.71 5.52
N LYS A 81 21.60 -27.28 6.72
CA LYS A 81 21.06 -28.62 6.97
C LYS A 81 19.55 -28.72 6.74
N THR A 82 18.80 -27.66 7.02
CA THR A 82 17.34 -27.69 7.00
C THR A 82 16.74 -27.26 5.65
N THR A 83 17.43 -26.40 4.87
CA THR A 83 16.94 -25.93 3.55
C THR A 83 17.83 -26.25 2.36
N GLY A 84 19.05 -26.76 2.59
CA GLY A 84 20.02 -26.98 1.52
C GLY A 84 20.61 -25.71 0.91
N GLY A 85 20.31 -24.50 1.44
CA GLY A 85 20.73 -23.23 0.85
C GLY A 85 21.14 -22.15 1.86
N SER A 86 22.12 -21.32 1.47
CA SER A 86 22.54 -20.10 2.20
C SER A 86 21.61 -18.92 1.98
N ASN A 87 20.81 -18.98 0.91
CA ASN A 87 19.98 -17.91 0.38
C ASN A 87 18.57 -18.02 1.02
N PHE A 88 18.15 -17.00 1.79
CA PHE A 88 16.88 -16.91 2.55
C PHE A 88 16.69 -17.72 3.82
N TRP A 89 16.22 -17.09 4.89
CA TRP A 89 15.69 -17.76 6.09
C TRP A 89 14.53 -18.71 5.73
N ILE A 90 14.41 -19.85 6.42
CA ILE A 90 13.26 -20.78 6.27
C ILE A 90 11.91 -20.06 6.37
N LEU A 91 11.83 -19.11 7.30
CA LEU A 91 10.59 -18.43 7.65
C LEU A 91 10.15 -17.42 6.58
N PHE A 92 10.97 -17.14 5.57
CA PHE A 92 10.57 -16.31 4.42
C PHE A 92 9.54 -17.00 3.54
N GLY A 93 9.60 -18.32 3.34
CA GLY A 93 8.58 -19.03 2.59
C GLY A 93 7.21 -18.88 3.24
N HIS A 94 7.15 -18.99 4.57
CA HIS A 94 5.93 -18.73 5.32
C HIS A 94 5.48 -17.26 5.22
N LEU A 95 6.40 -16.30 5.28
CA LEU A 95 6.07 -14.89 5.11
C LEU A 95 5.47 -14.62 3.72
N VAL A 96 6.15 -15.05 2.65
CA VAL A 96 5.71 -14.87 1.25
C VAL A 96 4.35 -15.53 1.02
N ASN A 97 4.17 -16.77 1.49
CA ASN A 97 2.93 -17.52 1.31
C ASN A 97 1.74 -16.91 2.07
N ASN A 98 2.00 -16.11 3.11
CA ASN A 98 0.96 -15.49 3.92
C ASN A 98 0.82 -13.98 3.70
N LEU A 99 1.65 -13.37 2.85
CA LEU A 99 1.48 -12.00 2.41
C LEU A 99 0.21 -11.88 1.57
N SER A 100 -0.71 -11.04 2.02
CA SER A 100 -2.00 -10.83 1.38
C SER A 100 -2.40 -9.36 1.39
N VAL A 101 -3.41 -9.04 0.59
CA VAL A 101 -4.09 -7.75 0.58
C VAL A 101 -5.44 -7.94 1.27
N PHE A 102 -5.72 -7.13 2.28
CA PHE A 102 -6.93 -7.27 3.08
C PHE A 102 -7.53 -5.91 3.46
N PRO A 103 -8.86 -5.83 3.63
CA PRO A 103 -9.51 -4.60 4.06
C PRO A 103 -9.19 -4.33 5.53
N VAL A 104 -9.06 -3.05 5.90
CA VAL A 104 -8.93 -2.62 7.30
C VAL A 104 -10.11 -1.73 7.65
N GLY A 105 -10.56 -1.79 8.92
CA GLY A 105 -11.91 -1.46 9.41
C GLY A 105 -12.56 -0.11 9.03
N SER A 106 -11.93 0.73 8.23
CA SER A 106 -12.57 1.89 7.58
C SER A 106 -13.05 1.55 6.16
N LYS A 107 -14.10 2.26 5.74
CA LYS A 107 -14.67 2.14 4.40
C LYS A 107 -13.59 2.51 3.36
N ASN A 108 -13.34 1.59 2.43
CA ASN A 108 -12.35 1.72 1.34
C ASN A 108 -10.87 1.70 1.76
N ALA A 109 -10.55 1.27 2.98
CA ALA A 109 -9.15 1.11 3.37
C ALA A 109 -8.67 -0.33 3.14
N TRP A 110 -7.48 -0.42 2.57
CA TRP A 110 -6.81 -1.68 2.26
C TRP A 110 -5.38 -1.61 2.75
N MET A 111 -4.87 -2.75 3.23
CA MET A 111 -3.47 -2.91 3.59
C MET A 111 -2.90 -4.14 2.91
N SER A 112 -1.58 -4.12 2.72
CA SER A 112 -0.80 -5.28 2.33
C SER A 112 0.10 -5.68 3.50
N GLY A 113 0.14 -6.98 3.78
CA GLY A 113 0.91 -7.52 4.89
C GLY A 113 0.41 -8.90 5.29
N ILE A 114 0.64 -9.22 6.57
CA ILE A 114 0.17 -10.46 7.17
C ILE A 114 -1.08 -10.15 7.99
N PRO A 115 -2.24 -10.79 7.70
CA PRO A 115 -3.44 -10.62 8.50
C PRO A 115 -3.22 -11.01 9.96
N LEU A 116 -4.02 -10.43 10.86
CA LEU A 116 -3.94 -10.75 12.28
C LEU A 116 -4.28 -12.23 12.52
N GLY A 117 -3.53 -12.87 13.42
CA GLY A 117 -3.80 -14.25 13.84
C GLY A 117 -3.22 -15.33 12.93
N VAL A 118 -2.59 -14.97 11.80
CA VAL A 118 -1.91 -15.94 10.93
C VAL A 118 -0.67 -16.49 11.62
N LYS A 119 -0.61 -17.81 11.73
CA LYS A 119 0.49 -18.55 12.34
C LYS A 119 1.23 -19.39 11.32
N ASP A 120 2.49 -19.68 11.60
CA ASP A 120 3.23 -20.69 10.83
C ASP A 120 2.76 -22.11 11.17
N GLN A 121 3.19 -23.09 10.37
CA GLN A 121 2.82 -24.49 10.54
C GLN A 121 3.53 -25.17 11.74
N GLY A 122 4.34 -24.42 12.51
CA GLY A 122 5.30 -25.00 13.45
C GLY A 122 6.39 -25.81 12.73
N GLY A 123 7.22 -26.55 13.46
CA GLY A 123 8.26 -27.40 12.84
C GLY A 123 9.67 -26.82 12.80
N THR A 124 9.80 -25.51 13.00
CA THR A 124 11.02 -24.73 12.72
C THR A 124 11.78 -24.38 14.00
N SER A 125 12.26 -25.40 14.69
CA SER A 125 13.17 -25.23 15.84
C SER A 125 14.64 -25.25 15.38
N MET A 126 15.45 -24.31 15.88
CA MET A 126 16.92 -24.32 15.73
C MET A 126 17.59 -25.55 16.37
N PHE A 127 16.88 -26.27 17.24
CA PHE A 127 17.40 -27.41 18.00
C PHE A 127 16.91 -28.77 17.47
N GLY A 128 16.26 -28.79 16.30
CA GLY A 128 15.58 -29.99 15.79
C GLY A 128 14.24 -30.24 16.51
N GLY A 129 13.23 -30.69 15.76
CA GLY A 129 11.89 -31.00 16.27
C GLY A 129 10.79 -29.99 15.92
N LYS A 130 9.55 -30.34 16.26
CA LYS A 130 8.33 -29.54 15.99
C LYS A 130 8.32 -28.26 16.83
N GLY A 131 9.01 -27.21 16.37
CA GLY A 131 8.92 -25.88 16.95
C GLY A 131 7.46 -25.45 17.11
N ARG A 132 7.13 -24.76 18.20
CA ARG A 132 5.76 -24.28 18.46
C ARG A 132 5.33 -23.33 17.36
N SER A 133 4.08 -23.48 16.90
CA SER A 133 3.47 -22.54 15.97
C SER A 133 3.47 -21.12 16.55
N MET A 134 3.99 -20.15 15.79
CA MET A 134 4.09 -18.74 16.18
C MET A 134 3.39 -17.83 15.17
N LEU A 135 2.96 -16.66 15.64
CA LEU A 135 2.40 -15.62 14.78
C LEU A 135 3.46 -15.16 13.78
N ILE A 136 3.10 -15.11 12.50
CA ILE A 136 4.04 -14.73 11.44
C ILE A 136 4.50 -13.28 11.61
N SER A 137 3.63 -12.41 12.15
CA SER A 137 3.95 -11.02 12.48
C SER A 137 5.10 -10.87 13.50
N VAL A 138 5.32 -11.86 14.36
CA VAL A 138 6.46 -11.87 15.29
C VAL A 138 7.78 -11.98 14.54
N TYR A 139 7.83 -12.81 13.49
CA TYR A 139 9.00 -12.89 12.62
C TYR A 139 9.20 -11.58 11.85
N GLY A 140 8.13 -11.00 11.31
CA GLY A 140 8.18 -9.68 10.68
C GLY A 140 8.79 -8.63 11.60
N ARG A 141 8.36 -8.57 12.86
CA ARG A 141 8.92 -7.66 13.88
C ARG A 141 10.39 -7.93 14.18
N TRP A 142 10.79 -9.18 14.36
CA TRP A 142 12.19 -9.53 14.64
C TRP A 142 13.10 -9.25 13.45
N MET A 143 12.61 -9.37 12.22
CA MET A 143 13.37 -8.93 11.05
C MET A 143 13.51 -7.41 11.06
N GLU A 144 12.41 -6.71 11.28
CA GLU A 144 12.41 -5.25 11.19
C GLU A 144 13.29 -4.58 12.26
N PHE A 145 13.25 -5.09 13.49
CA PHE A 145 13.89 -4.43 14.64
C PHE A 145 14.98 -5.27 15.31
N GLY A 146 15.21 -6.49 14.85
CA GLY A 146 16.09 -7.44 15.54
C GLY A 146 15.48 -8.01 16.82
N ARG A 147 16.28 -8.81 17.53
CA ARG A 147 16.01 -9.29 18.89
C ARG A 147 17.32 -9.57 19.61
N ARG A 148 17.29 -9.93 20.90
CA ARG A 148 18.50 -10.24 21.67
C ARG A 148 19.38 -11.26 20.94
N GLY A 149 20.61 -10.88 20.59
CA GLY A 149 21.57 -11.71 19.87
C GLY A 149 21.29 -11.90 18.37
N GLN A 150 20.36 -11.13 17.78
CA GLN A 150 20.06 -11.15 16.35
C GLN A 150 19.87 -9.72 15.82
N PRO A 151 20.74 -9.25 14.91
CA PRO A 151 20.63 -7.91 14.36
C PRO A 151 19.38 -7.77 13.49
N ALA A 152 18.91 -6.53 13.35
CA ALA A 152 17.84 -6.18 12.42
C ALA A 152 18.25 -6.53 10.99
N ARG A 153 17.26 -6.97 10.21
CA ARG A 153 17.31 -7.24 8.77
C ARG A 153 16.05 -6.67 8.15
N ALA A 154 15.94 -5.35 8.25
CA ALA A 154 14.75 -4.62 7.84
C ALA A 154 14.43 -4.86 6.37
N LEU A 155 13.16 -5.12 6.10
CA LEU A 155 12.63 -5.37 4.76
C LEU A 155 11.44 -4.46 4.49
N PHE A 156 10.56 -4.29 5.49
CA PHE A 156 9.31 -3.57 5.30
C PHE A 156 9.54 -2.07 5.23
N ALA A 157 10.32 -1.47 6.14
CA ALA A 157 10.65 -0.05 6.08
C ALA A 157 11.33 0.36 4.76
N PRO A 158 12.45 -0.26 4.33
CA PRO A 158 13.09 0.16 3.07
C PRO A 158 12.20 -0.09 1.85
N THR A 159 11.38 -1.15 1.84
CA THR A 159 10.41 -1.38 0.77
C THR A 159 9.28 -0.34 0.78
N THR A 160 8.88 0.14 1.96
CA THR A 160 7.88 1.21 2.10
C THR A 160 8.40 2.51 1.53
N GLU A 161 9.66 2.86 1.84
CA GLU A 161 10.32 4.04 1.29
C GLU A 161 10.42 3.97 -0.24
N GLU A 162 10.84 2.83 -0.78
CA GLU A 162 10.87 2.59 -2.23
C GLU A 162 9.49 2.76 -2.87
N TYR A 163 8.46 2.18 -2.26
CA TYR A 163 7.10 2.28 -2.76
C TYR A 163 6.57 3.72 -2.73
N ALA A 164 6.89 4.48 -1.67
CA ALA A 164 6.50 5.86 -1.53
C ALA A 164 7.13 6.76 -2.61
N GLN A 165 8.36 6.47 -3.03
CA GLN A 165 9.09 7.27 -4.03
C GLN A 165 8.55 7.04 -5.46
N GLY A 166 8.11 5.83 -5.79
CA GLY A 166 7.68 5.49 -7.15
C GLY A 166 6.22 5.04 -7.24
N GLY A 167 5.89 3.93 -6.57
CA GLY A 167 4.61 3.25 -6.72
C GLY A 167 3.39 4.11 -6.33
N TRP A 168 3.46 4.78 -5.18
CA TRP A 168 2.40 5.68 -4.72
C TRP A 168 2.15 6.83 -5.72
N LYS A 169 3.24 7.46 -6.17
CA LYS A 169 3.18 8.59 -7.11
C LYS A 169 2.54 8.18 -8.42
N ASN A 170 2.95 7.06 -9.00
CA ASN A 170 2.42 6.54 -10.26
C ASN A 170 0.90 6.27 -10.17
N ARG A 171 0.43 5.66 -9.07
CA ARG A 171 -1.00 5.39 -8.87
C ARG A 171 -1.83 6.65 -8.64
N ASN A 172 -1.26 7.66 -7.99
CA ASN A 172 -1.88 8.96 -7.85
C ASN A 172 -2.04 9.68 -9.20
N GLU A 173 -1.00 9.66 -10.03
CA GLU A 173 -1.02 10.24 -11.38
C GLU A 173 -2.04 9.54 -12.28
N GLU A 174 -2.08 8.21 -12.26
CA GLU A 174 -3.07 7.40 -12.99
C GLU A 174 -4.52 7.74 -12.58
N SER A 175 -4.79 7.81 -11.27
CA SER A 175 -6.12 8.13 -10.74
C SER A 175 -6.53 9.56 -11.11
N THR A 176 -5.60 10.50 -11.01
CA THR A 176 -5.82 11.90 -11.41
C THR A 176 -6.12 12.01 -12.90
N PHE A 177 -5.42 11.24 -13.74
CA PHE A 177 -5.70 11.15 -15.17
C PHE A 177 -7.13 10.68 -15.45
N PHE A 178 -7.61 9.62 -14.79
CA PHE A 178 -8.99 9.14 -14.96
C PHE A 178 -10.05 10.16 -14.53
N ILE A 179 -9.81 10.87 -13.43
CA ILE A 179 -10.70 11.94 -12.95
C ILE A 179 -10.76 13.08 -13.97
N ARG A 180 -9.60 13.54 -14.47
CA ARG A 180 -9.52 14.62 -15.49
C ARG A 180 -10.21 14.22 -16.79
N LYS A 181 -9.98 12.99 -17.26
CA LYS A 181 -10.61 12.47 -18.47
C LYS A 181 -12.14 12.37 -18.34
N SER A 182 -12.67 12.24 -17.13
CA SER A 182 -14.12 12.17 -16.90
C SER A 182 -14.82 13.54 -17.06
N TRP A 183 -14.05 14.63 -17.07
CA TRP A 183 -14.54 15.99 -17.35
C TRP A 183 -14.60 16.31 -18.84
N SER A 184 -13.71 15.69 -19.62
CA SER A 184 -13.65 15.80 -21.09
C SER A 184 -14.84 15.12 -21.76
#